data_AF-A0A0J6Y161-F1
#
_entry.id   AF-A0A0J6Y161-F1
#
_cell.length_a   1.000
_cell.length_b   1.000
_cell.length_c   1.000
_cell.angle_alpha   90.00
_cell.angle_beta   90.00
_cell.angle_gamma   90.00
#
_symmetry.space_group_name_H-M   'P 1'
#
loop_
_entity.id
_entity.type
_entity.pdbx_description
1 polymer ?
#
loop_
_entity_poly.entity_id
_entity_poly.type
_entity_poly.pdbx_seq_one_letter_code
_entity_poly.pdbx_strand_id
1 'polypeptide(L)'
;MQRAPQTSNWESCKGHILSHVKLFAMEIPVNDCSDHGFGPASCRRFDFTLVFEQSILSILPSAALIILAFVRVHFLYGSSVKAMPHPVFKVKVVMAVAYIGLQLALVVLWSSVASVQTGVPIASAALSFIDSLVILLLSFVEHWRSYKPSSLLLTFLLFSGLFDVVYIRTLFLISEFPISVIKTVALVVKIVLFLLETQSKIGYLKEPYKSYSPESTGGILNWSFLWWLNNLFITGFRKIMTYGDLFNIDERINSRVLDEKMGGSWKVYSKSAFAPHKAPAH
;
A
#
# COMPACT_ATOMS: atom_id res chain seq x y z
N MET A 1 20.84 -1.59 -92.10
CA MET A 1 20.37 -0.29 -91.58
C MET A 1 19.23 -0.55 -90.60
N GLN A 2 19.51 -0.52 -89.30
CA GLN A 2 18.47 -0.46 -88.25
C GLN A 2 19.07 0.32 -87.08
N ARG A 3 18.64 1.58 -86.95
CA ARG A 3 19.00 2.51 -85.89
C ARG A 3 17.88 2.44 -84.85
N ALA A 4 18.22 2.05 -83.63
CA ALA A 4 17.31 2.06 -82.48
C ALA A 4 16.92 3.50 -82.08
N PRO A 5 15.71 3.75 -81.55
CA PRO A 5 15.38 5.01 -80.91
C PRO A 5 15.73 4.99 -79.41
N GLN A 6 16.29 6.12 -78.94
CA GLN A 6 16.60 6.44 -77.56
C GLN A 6 15.33 6.59 -76.70
N THR A 7 15.28 5.90 -75.56
CA THR A 7 14.44 6.28 -74.41
C THR A 7 15.24 6.12 -73.13
N SER A 8 16.03 7.11 -72.74
CA SER A 8 16.84 7.05 -71.50
C SER A 8 16.74 8.28 -70.59
N ASN A 9 15.86 9.24 -70.87
CA ASN A 9 15.83 10.51 -70.11
C ASN A 9 14.70 10.66 -69.09
N TRP A 10 13.71 9.77 -69.04
CA TRP A 10 12.62 9.88 -68.05
C TRP A 10 12.94 9.21 -66.70
N GLU A 11 13.73 8.13 -66.68
CA GLU A 11 14.07 7.44 -65.43
C GLU A 11 15.11 8.21 -64.59
N SER A 12 16.00 8.98 -65.24
CA SER A 12 17.01 9.78 -64.55
C SER A 12 16.41 10.96 -63.78
N CYS A 13 15.32 11.57 -64.28
CA CYS A 13 14.66 12.70 -63.61
C CYS A 13 13.85 12.28 -62.37
N LYS A 14 13.34 11.04 -62.33
CA LYS A 14 12.69 10.46 -61.14
C LYS A 14 13.68 10.24 -59.99
N GLY A 15 14.92 9.85 -60.32
CA GLY A 15 15.98 9.64 -59.32
C GLY A 15 16.41 10.93 -58.61
N HIS A 16 16.44 12.06 -59.33
CA HIS A 16 16.93 13.33 -58.76
C HIS A 16 15.91 13.97 -57.80
N ILE A 17 14.61 13.90 -58.09
CA ILE A 17 13.57 14.43 -57.17
C ILE A 17 13.44 13.53 -55.93
N LEU A 18 13.61 12.22 -56.05
CA LEU A 18 13.62 11.30 -54.90
C LEU A 18 14.88 11.44 -54.01
N SER A 19 16.00 11.89 -54.58
CA SER A 19 17.23 12.20 -53.83
C SER A 19 17.06 13.44 -52.95
N HIS A 20 16.44 14.50 -53.47
CA HIS A 20 16.23 15.74 -52.70
C HIS A 20 15.12 15.62 -51.65
N VAL A 21 14.12 14.75 -51.84
CA VAL A 21 13.10 14.48 -50.81
C VAL A 21 13.66 13.61 -49.67
N LYS A 22 14.71 12.81 -49.91
CA LYS A 22 15.42 12.08 -48.83
C LYS A 22 16.31 12.98 -47.97
N LEU A 23 16.69 14.17 -48.43
CA LEU A 23 17.53 15.12 -47.69
C LEU A 23 16.74 16.07 -46.77
N PHE A 24 15.41 16.03 -46.83
CA PHE A 24 14.52 16.74 -45.89
C PHE A 24 13.66 15.78 -45.06
N ALA A 25 13.98 14.48 -45.08
CA ALA A 25 13.73 13.65 -43.92
C ALA A 25 14.80 14.06 -42.90
N MET A 26 14.48 15.10 -42.13
CA MET A 26 15.01 15.29 -40.80
C MET A 26 15.20 13.89 -40.22
N GLU A 27 16.46 13.48 -40.07
CA GLU A 27 16.83 12.50 -39.07
C GLU A 27 16.37 13.14 -37.76
N ILE A 28 15.07 13.00 -37.47
CA ILE A 28 14.59 12.84 -36.12
C ILE A 28 15.52 11.73 -35.65
N PRO A 29 16.46 11.99 -34.73
CA PRO A 29 17.20 10.89 -34.15
C PRO A 29 16.11 9.95 -33.73
N VAL A 30 16.10 8.74 -34.29
CA VAL A 30 15.32 7.66 -33.72
C VAL A 30 15.96 7.54 -32.36
N ASN A 31 15.42 8.32 -31.42
CA ASN A 31 15.92 8.43 -30.08
C ASN A 31 15.89 6.98 -29.66
N ASP A 32 17.07 6.44 -29.36
CA ASP A 32 17.20 5.10 -28.85
C ASP A 32 16.44 5.14 -27.53
N CYS A 33 15.13 4.92 -27.63
CA CYS A 33 14.16 5.09 -26.57
C CYS A 33 14.26 3.83 -25.73
N SER A 34 15.40 3.74 -25.08
CA SER A 34 15.74 2.72 -24.13
C SER A 34 14.83 2.94 -22.93
N ASP A 35 13.84 2.07 -22.75
CA ASP A 35 13.03 1.98 -21.52
C ASP A 35 13.88 1.71 -20.26
N HIS A 36 15.19 1.52 -20.44
CA HIS A 36 16.21 1.42 -19.39
C HIS A 36 16.67 2.79 -18.84
N GLY A 37 16.26 3.91 -19.47
CA GLY A 37 16.55 5.26 -18.99
C GLY A 37 15.82 5.60 -17.68
N PHE A 38 16.55 6.19 -16.73
CA PHE A 38 15.96 6.73 -15.50
C PHE A 38 15.26 8.06 -15.81
N GLY A 39 13.92 8.05 -15.92
CA GLY A 39 13.15 9.25 -16.19
C GLY A 39 11.64 9.04 -16.07
N PRO A 40 10.86 10.10 -15.76
CA PRO A 40 9.41 9.98 -15.61
C PRO A 40 8.65 9.86 -16.95
N ALA A 41 9.30 10.10 -18.09
CA ALA A 41 8.67 10.05 -19.40
C ALA A 41 9.28 8.91 -20.24
N SER A 42 8.48 7.89 -20.56
CA SER A 42 8.80 6.94 -21.63
C SER A 42 8.46 7.56 -22.99
N CYS A 43 9.08 7.05 -24.05
CA CYS A 43 8.74 7.41 -25.43
C CYS A 43 7.39 6.82 -25.88
N ARG A 44 6.78 5.93 -25.08
CA ARG A 44 5.38 5.56 -25.21
C ARG A 44 4.50 6.62 -24.53
N ARG A 45 3.44 7.03 -25.22
CA ARG A 45 2.39 7.98 -24.77
C ARG A 45 2.27 8.08 -23.23
N PHE A 46 2.70 9.20 -22.66
CA PHE A 46 2.42 9.64 -21.27
C PHE A 46 2.46 8.54 -20.18
N ASP A 47 3.38 7.59 -20.26
CA ASP A 47 3.57 6.56 -19.23
C ASP A 47 5.01 6.63 -18.66
N PHE A 48 5.19 6.20 -17.40
CA PHE A 48 6.49 6.19 -16.71
C PHE A 48 7.44 5.14 -17.30
N THR A 49 8.76 5.32 -17.18
CA THR A 49 9.69 4.23 -17.55
C THR A 49 9.61 3.09 -16.54
N LEU A 50 9.80 1.86 -17.01
CA LEU A 50 9.73 0.65 -16.17
C LEU A 50 10.72 0.72 -14.99
N VAL A 51 11.92 1.26 -15.24
CA VAL A 51 12.97 1.44 -14.22
C VAL A 51 12.56 2.48 -13.18
N PHE A 52 11.95 3.58 -13.60
CA PHE A 52 11.46 4.63 -12.69
C PHE A 52 10.34 4.10 -11.79
N GLU A 53 9.39 3.38 -12.37
CA GLU A 53 8.29 2.76 -11.65
C GLU A 53 8.79 1.75 -10.60
N GLN A 54 9.69 0.85 -10.98
CA GLN A 54 10.30 -0.10 -10.03
C GLN A 54 11.09 0.62 -8.93
N SER A 55 11.84 1.66 -9.27
CA SER A 55 12.70 2.35 -8.30
C SER A 55 11.91 3.20 -7.31
N ILE A 56 10.95 3.99 -7.77
CA ILE A 56 10.24 4.95 -6.90
C ILE A 56 8.96 4.33 -6.34
N LEU A 57 8.19 3.61 -7.16
CA LEU A 57 6.89 3.10 -6.74
C LEU A 57 6.98 1.72 -6.05
N SER A 58 8.09 1.00 -6.18
CA SER A 58 8.32 -0.26 -5.45
C SER A 58 9.42 -0.16 -4.39
N ILE A 59 10.66 0.21 -4.75
CA ILE A 59 11.79 0.16 -3.78
C ILE A 59 11.59 1.10 -2.60
N LEU A 60 11.11 2.33 -2.84
CA LEU A 60 10.91 3.33 -1.79
C LEU A 60 9.88 2.89 -0.73
N PRO A 61 8.66 2.46 -1.08
CA PRO A 61 7.71 1.95 -0.09
C PRO A 61 8.20 0.66 0.59
N SER A 62 8.91 -0.23 -0.12
CA SER A 62 9.52 -1.43 0.47
C SER A 62 10.55 -1.08 1.54
N ALA A 63 11.51 -0.20 1.23
CA ALA A 63 12.53 0.23 2.17
C ALA A 63 11.91 0.91 3.41
N ALA A 64 10.91 1.77 3.19
CA ALA A 64 10.18 2.41 4.28
C ALA A 64 9.47 1.38 5.18
N LEU A 65 8.81 0.38 4.60
CA LEU A 65 8.18 -0.69 5.36
C LEU A 65 9.20 -1.46 6.18
N ILE A 66 10.32 -1.89 5.59
CA ILE A 66 11.33 -2.68 6.30
C ILE A 66 11.82 -1.90 7.53
N ILE A 67 12.21 -0.63 7.36
CA ILE A 67 12.70 0.22 8.46
C ILE A 67 11.63 0.39 9.55
N LEU A 68 10.41 0.76 9.15
CA LEU A 68 9.31 0.98 10.10
C LEU A 68 8.89 -0.33 10.79
N ALA A 69 8.98 -1.46 10.10
CA ALA A 69 8.70 -2.79 10.64
C ALA A 69 9.68 -3.15 11.75
N PHE A 70 10.99 -2.95 11.52
CA PHE A 70 12.01 -3.19 12.54
C PHE A 70 11.76 -2.36 13.80
N VAL A 71 11.51 -1.06 13.64
CA VAL A 71 11.20 -0.16 14.77
C VAL A 71 9.94 -0.65 15.50
N ARG A 72 8.90 -1.03 14.76
CA ARG A 72 7.62 -1.48 15.31
C ARG A 72 7.75 -2.78 16.09
N VAL A 73 8.46 -3.77 15.53
CA VAL A 73 8.71 -5.06 16.18
C VAL A 73 9.54 -4.86 17.45
N HIS A 74 10.56 -4.01 17.41
CA HIS A 74 11.37 -3.69 18.58
C HIS A 74 10.53 -3.07 19.71
N PHE A 75 9.67 -2.10 19.38
CA PHE A 75 8.76 -1.49 20.35
C PHE A 75 7.72 -2.49 20.90
N LEU A 76 7.22 -3.40 20.05
CA LEU A 76 6.29 -4.45 20.47
C LEU A 76 6.95 -5.59 21.24
N TYR A 77 8.28 -5.73 21.22
CA TYR A 77 8.97 -6.83 21.89
C TYR A 77 8.80 -6.81 23.41
N GLY A 78 8.65 -5.62 24.00
CA GLY A 78 8.37 -5.44 25.42
C GLY A 78 6.91 -5.64 25.84
N SER A 79 5.99 -5.92 24.91
CA SER A 79 4.55 -6.02 25.21
C SER A 79 4.09 -7.47 25.43
N SER A 80 3.22 -7.67 26.42
CA SER A 80 2.63 -8.98 26.76
C SER A 80 1.69 -9.50 25.66
N VAL A 81 1.51 -10.82 25.62
CA VAL A 81 0.59 -11.51 24.70
C VAL A 81 -0.87 -11.22 25.10
N LYS A 82 -1.68 -10.74 24.16
CA LYS A 82 -3.03 -10.20 24.41
C LYS A 82 -4.15 -10.85 23.58
N ALA A 83 -3.83 -11.73 22.64
CA ALA A 83 -4.81 -12.36 21.75
C ALA A 83 -5.05 -13.85 22.05
N MET A 84 -6.26 -14.31 21.78
CA MET A 84 -6.64 -15.73 21.77
C MET A 84 -6.50 -16.32 20.36
N PRO A 85 -6.21 -17.64 20.23
CA PRO A 85 -6.13 -18.29 18.93
C PRO A 85 -7.49 -18.25 18.21
N HIS A 86 -7.49 -17.79 16.95
CA HIS A 86 -8.71 -17.67 16.14
C HIS A 86 -8.53 -18.19 14.71
N PRO A 87 -9.50 -18.89 14.08
CA PRO A 87 -9.38 -19.43 12.70
C PRO A 87 -9.04 -18.38 11.62
N VAL A 88 -9.45 -17.12 11.78
CA VAL A 88 -9.08 -16.03 10.85
C VAL A 88 -7.56 -15.86 10.77
N PHE A 89 -6.84 -16.15 11.85
CA PHE A 89 -5.38 -16.14 11.83
C PHE A 89 -4.81 -17.21 10.88
N LYS A 90 -5.40 -18.42 10.87
CA LYS A 90 -4.99 -19.48 9.94
C LYS A 90 -5.16 -19.03 8.49
N VAL A 91 -6.30 -18.41 8.17
CA VAL A 91 -6.56 -17.86 6.82
C VAL A 91 -5.53 -16.78 6.46
N LYS A 92 -5.21 -15.86 7.39
CA LYS A 92 -4.17 -14.84 7.18
C LYS A 92 -2.81 -15.47 6.88
N VAL A 93 -2.40 -16.46 7.65
CA VAL A 93 -1.12 -17.16 7.46
C VAL A 93 -1.10 -17.88 6.10
N VAL A 94 -2.18 -18.59 5.73
CA VAL A 94 -2.27 -19.26 4.43
C VAL A 94 -2.16 -18.26 3.28
N MET A 95 -2.88 -17.13 3.35
CA MET A 95 -2.81 -16.08 2.34
C MET A 95 -1.43 -15.42 2.27
N ALA A 96 -0.77 -15.21 3.42
CA ALA A 96 0.58 -14.66 3.47
C ALA A 96 1.62 -15.62 2.88
N VAL A 97 1.53 -16.91 3.17
CA VAL A 97 2.39 -17.95 2.56
C VAL A 97 2.15 -18.04 1.05
N ALA A 98 0.89 -18.00 0.60
CA ALA A 98 0.56 -17.95 -0.82
C ALA A 98 1.18 -16.71 -1.50
N TYR A 99 1.12 -15.55 -0.83
CA TYR A 99 1.75 -14.33 -1.33
C TYR A 99 3.28 -14.45 -1.43
N ILE A 100 3.95 -15.04 -0.44
CA ILE A 100 5.40 -15.32 -0.47
C ILE A 100 5.75 -16.21 -1.68
N GLY A 101 4.97 -17.28 -1.91
CA GLY A 101 5.16 -18.18 -3.04
C GLY A 101 5.03 -17.46 -4.39
N LEU A 102 4.05 -16.55 -4.52
CA LEU A 102 3.88 -15.73 -5.72
C LEU A 102 5.05 -14.76 -5.93
N GLN A 103 5.56 -14.12 -4.86
CA GLN A 103 6.74 -13.25 -4.97
C GLN A 103 7.99 -14.03 -5.36
N LEU A 104 8.18 -15.23 -4.80
CA LEU A 104 9.29 -16.09 -5.19
C LEU A 104 9.21 -16.49 -6.66
N ALA A 105 8.03 -16.85 -7.16
CA ALA A 105 7.81 -17.16 -8.56
C ALA A 105 8.16 -15.96 -9.46
N LEU A 106 7.80 -14.74 -9.06
CA LEU A 106 8.17 -13.52 -9.78
C LEU A 106 9.69 -13.31 -9.81
N VAL A 107 10.39 -13.51 -8.69
CA VAL A 107 11.87 -13.42 -8.65
C VAL A 107 12.51 -14.40 -9.63
N VAL A 108 12.03 -15.64 -9.68
CA VAL A 108 12.53 -16.68 -10.60
C VAL A 108 12.22 -16.34 -12.05
N LEU A 109 11.04 -15.80 -12.34
CA LEU A 109 10.70 -15.40 -13.70
C LEU A 109 11.58 -14.25 -14.18
N TRP A 110 11.77 -13.23 -13.35
CA TRP A 110 12.66 -12.12 -13.67
C TRP A 110 14.13 -12.53 -13.83
N SER A 111 14.58 -13.59 -13.15
CA SER A 111 15.93 -14.11 -13.36
C SER A 111 16.07 -14.98 -14.61
N SER A 112 14.97 -15.55 -15.12
CA SER A 112 14.96 -16.39 -16.31
C SER A 112 14.90 -15.61 -17.64
N VAL A 113 14.42 -14.36 -17.60
CA VAL A 113 14.30 -13.52 -18.79
C VAL A 113 15.65 -12.87 -19.11
N ALA A 114 16.38 -13.43 -20.07
CA ALA A 114 17.70 -12.96 -20.53
C ALA A 114 17.67 -11.58 -21.22
N SER A 115 16.49 -11.04 -21.51
CA SER A 115 16.28 -9.81 -22.29
C SER A 115 16.43 -8.51 -21.49
N VAL A 116 16.62 -8.55 -20.18
CA VAL A 116 16.66 -7.33 -19.34
C VAL A 116 18.08 -7.11 -18.82
N GLN A 117 18.89 -6.39 -19.58
CA GLN A 117 20.27 -6.01 -19.25
C GLN A 117 20.39 -5.05 -18.04
N THR A 118 19.31 -4.81 -17.29
CA THR A 118 19.31 -3.96 -16.09
C THR A 118 19.00 -4.80 -14.86
N GLY A 119 19.85 -4.73 -13.82
CA GLY A 119 19.65 -5.45 -12.55
C GLY A 119 18.48 -4.95 -11.69
N VAL A 120 17.77 -3.91 -12.14
CA VAL A 120 16.71 -3.21 -11.38
C VAL A 120 15.45 -4.06 -11.15
N PRO A 121 14.89 -4.78 -12.14
CA PRO A 121 13.71 -5.61 -11.92
C PRO A 121 13.97 -6.72 -10.91
N ILE A 122 15.15 -7.37 -10.99
CA ILE A 122 15.56 -8.42 -10.06
C ILE A 122 15.67 -7.87 -8.64
N ALA A 123 16.30 -6.70 -8.46
CA ALA A 123 16.40 -6.05 -7.16
C ALA A 123 15.01 -5.69 -6.59
N SER A 124 14.11 -5.15 -7.42
CA SER A 124 12.74 -4.80 -7.01
C SER A 124 11.91 -6.03 -6.62
N ALA A 125 12.05 -7.14 -7.35
CA ALA A 125 11.38 -8.40 -7.05
C ALA A 125 11.93 -9.02 -5.76
N ALA A 126 13.24 -8.98 -5.54
CA ALA A 126 13.87 -9.45 -4.31
C ALA A 126 13.40 -8.65 -3.08
N LEU A 127 13.29 -7.32 -3.21
CA LEU A 127 12.73 -6.47 -2.14
C LEU A 127 11.26 -6.79 -1.88
N SER A 128 10.46 -7.00 -2.93
CA SER A 128 9.04 -7.41 -2.79
C SER A 128 8.90 -8.77 -2.10
N PHE A 129 9.84 -9.69 -2.32
CA PHE A 129 9.93 -10.96 -1.60
C PHE A 129 10.30 -10.75 -0.12
N ILE A 130 11.29 -9.90 0.19
CA ILE A 130 11.63 -9.55 1.57
C ILE A 130 10.41 -8.92 2.29
N ASP A 131 9.70 -8.00 1.63
CA ASP A 131 8.48 -7.39 2.17
C ASP A 131 7.43 -8.45 2.50
N SER A 132 7.27 -9.49 1.66
CA SER A 132 6.30 -10.56 1.93
C SER A 132 6.59 -11.31 3.23
N LEU A 133 7.87 -11.52 3.56
CA LEU A 133 8.31 -12.11 4.83
C LEU A 133 8.08 -11.15 6.00
N VAL A 134 8.37 -9.86 5.81
CA VAL A 134 8.13 -8.81 6.82
C VAL A 134 6.64 -8.66 7.12
N ILE A 135 5.77 -8.71 6.12
CA ILE A 135 4.31 -8.68 6.26
C ILE A 135 3.83 -9.88 7.09
N LEU A 136 4.35 -11.09 6.81
CA LEU A 136 4.02 -12.28 7.60
C LEU A 136 4.46 -12.11 9.07
N LEU A 137 5.69 -11.64 9.29
CA LEU A 137 6.24 -11.41 10.63
C LEU A 137 5.42 -10.36 11.41
N LEU A 138 5.12 -9.22 10.78
CA LEU A 138 4.31 -8.17 11.38
C LEU A 138 2.90 -8.67 11.68
N SER A 139 2.24 -9.34 10.73
CA SER A 139 0.91 -9.94 10.94
C SER A 139 0.93 -10.92 12.12
N PHE A 140 1.97 -11.74 12.26
CA PHE A 140 2.14 -12.65 13.40
C PHE A 140 2.30 -11.90 14.73
N VAL A 141 3.29 -11.01 14.81
CA VAL A 141 3.61 -10.26 16.03
C VAL A 141 2.41 -9.41 16.48
N GLU A 142 1.75 -8.75 15.54
CA GLU A 142 0.59 -7.89 15.81
C GLU A 142 -0.68 -8.70 16.06
N HIS A 143 -0.79 -9.93 15.55
CA HIS A 143 -1.87 -10.83 15.96
C HIS A 143 -1.79 -11.16 17.44
N TRP A 144 -0.60 -11.53 17.94
CA TRP A 144 -0.43 -11.98 19.32
C TRP A 144 -0.31 -10.86 20.35
N ARG A 145 0.30 -9.72 19.98
CA ARG A 145 0.65 -8.64 20.93
C ARG A 145 -0.22 -7.39 20.83
N SER A 146 -0.96 -7.20 19.73
CA SER A 146 -1.76 -5.98 19.51
C SER A 146 -3.27 -6.24 19.52
N TYR A 147 -3.98 -5.49 20.37
CA TYR A 147 -5.44 -5.44 20.44
C TYR A 147 -6.05 -4.66 19.26
N LYS A 148 -5.29 -3.76 18.63
CA LYS A 148 -5.68 -2.97 17.46
C LYS A 148 -5.26 -3.65 16.14
N PRO A 149 -5.99 -3.43 15.04
CA PRO A 149 -5.54 -3.84 13.72
C PRO A 149 -4.33 -3.03 13.24
N SER A 150 -3.65 -3.63 12.29
CA SER A 150 -2.42 -3.25 11.61
C SER A 150 -2.24 -1.84 11.08
N SER A 151 -2.23 -0.73 11.83
CA SER A 151 -2.26 0.60 11.16
C SER A 151 -1.11 0.83 10.16
N LEU A 152 0.12 0.42 10.50
CA LEU A 152 1.28 0.47 9.59
C LEU A 152 1.08 -0.44 8.38
N LEU A 153 0.73 -1.70 8.64
CA LEU A 153 0.58 -2.75 7.63
C LEU A 153 -0.58 -2.45 6.66
N LEU A 154 -1.68 -1.89 7.16
CA LEU A 154 -2.83 -1.43 6.37
C LEU A 154 -2.46 -0.27 5.46
N THR A 155 -1.80 0.76 5.98
CA THR A 155 -1.35 1.90 5.18
C THR A 155 -0.40 1.46 4.09
N PHE A 156 0.57 0.60 4.42
CA PHE A 156 1.48 0.04 3.43
C PHE A 156 0.74 -0.77 2.35
N LEU A 157 -0.12 -1.72 2.74
CA LEU A 157 -0.83 -2.57 1.78
C LEU A 157 -1.72 -1.73 0.84
N LEU A 158 -2.32 -0.65 1.33
CA LEU A 158 -3.11 0.27 0.52
C LEU A 158 -2.25 0.98 -0.52
N PHE A 159 -1.20 1.69 -0.10
CA PHE A 159 -0.36 2.46 -1.02
C PHE A 159 0.43 1.56 -1.99
N SER A 160 1.02 0.48 -1.48
CA SER A 160 1.72 -0.51 -2.31
C SER A 160 0.78 -1.20 -3.30
N GLY A 161 -0.48 -1.45 -2.91
CA GLY A 161 -1.49 -1.99 -3.82
C GLY A 161 -1.83 -1.05 -4.96
N LEU A 162 -1.98 0.26 -4.68
CA LEU A 162 -2.22 1.27 -5.72
C LEU A 162 -1.06 1.37 -6.70
N PHE A 163 0.18 1.32 -6.21
CA PHE A 163 1.36 1.32 -7.06
C PHE A 163 1.49 0.05 -7.92
N ASP A 164 1.15 -1.12 -7.36
CA ASP A 164 1.14 -2.36 -8.12
C ASP A 164 0.14 -2.35 -9.29
N VAL A 165 -0.99 -1.62 -9.18
CA VAL A 165 -1.97 -1.49 -10.27
C VAL A 165 -1.37 -0.77 -11.48
N VAL A 166 -0.63 0.32 -11.23
CA VAL A 166 0.07 1.06 -12.30
C VAL A 166 1.10 0.12 -12.96
N TYR A 167 1.84 -0.62 -12.14
CA TYR A 167 2.90 -1.50 -12.63
C TYR A 167 2.37 -2.67 -13.46
N ILE A 168 1.24 -3.25 -13.07
CA ILE A 168 0.57 -4.31 -13.83
C ILE A 168 0.12 -3.77 -15.20
N ARG A 169 -0.43 -2.55 -15.26
CA ARG A 169 -0.81 -1.93 -16.54
C ARG A 169 0.41 -1.78 -17.46
N THR A 170 1.53 -1.31 -16.93
CA THR A 170 2.79 -1.18 -17.67
C THR A 170 3.28 -2.54 -18.18
N LEU A 171 3.23 -3.58 -17.34
CA LEU A 171 3.60 -4.95 -17.70
C LEU A 171 2.78 -5.52 -18.85
N PHE A 172 1.45 -5.31 -18.85
CA PHE A 172 0.59 -5.72 -19.96
C PHE A 172 0.91 -4.97 -21.27
N LEU A 173 1.32 -3.70 -21.20
CA LEU A 173 1.70 -2.91 -22.38
C LEU A 173 3.01 -3.42 -23.02
N ILE A 174 3.93 -3.93 -22.21
CA ILE A 174 5.24 -4.46 -22.65
C ILE A 174 5.10 -5.92 -23.16
N SER A 175 3.88 -6.51 -23.12
CA SER A 175 3.57 -7.87 -23.59
C SER A 175 4.26 -9.00 -22.82
N GLU A 176 4.65 -8.75 -21.56
CA GLU A 176 5.19 -9.76 -20.64
C GLU A 176 4.05 -10.52 -19.95
N PHE A 177 3.25 -11.26 -20.73
CA PHE A 177 2.05 -11.95 -20.27
C PHE A 177 2.23 -12.85 -19.04
N PRO A 178 3.24 -13.75 -18.95
CA PRO A 178 3.36 -14.64 -17.79
C PRO A 178 3.64 -13.89 -16.49
N ILE A 179 4.50 -12.86 -16.53
CA ILE A 179 4.85 -12.03 -15.38
C ILE A 179 3.64 -11.17 -14.97
N SER A 180 2.94 -10.58 -15.95
CA SER A 180 1.74 -9.76 -15.73
C SER A 180 0.63 -10.53 -15.02
N VAL A 181 0.37 -11.77 -15.45
CA VAL A 181 -0.66 -12.64 -14.87
C VAL A 181 -0.33 -12.96 -13.41
N ILE A 182 0.90 -13.40 -13.13
CA ILE A 182 1.31 -13.77 -11.77
C ILE A 182 1.31 -12.55 -10.85
N LYS A 183 1.77 -11.38 -11.34
CA LYS A 183 1.71 -10.13 -10.57
C LYS A 183 0.26 -9.71 -10.27
N THR A 184 -0.66 -9.92 -11.21
CA THR A 184 -2.09 -9.67 -11.00
C THR A 184 -2.68 -10.59 -9.92
N VAL A 185 -2.36 -11.89 -9.97
CA VAL A 185 -2.78 -12.84 -8.92
C VAL A 185 -2.19 -12.43 -7.56
N ALA A 186 -0.93 -12.00 -7.52
CA ALA A 186 -0.30 -11.49 -6.30
C ALA A 186 -1.01 -10.24 -5.75
N LEU A 187 -1.46 -9.33 -6.61
CA LEU A 187 -2.25 -8.16 -6.21
C LEU A 187 -3.60 -8.59 -5.61
N VAL A 188 -4.30 -9.56 -6.20
CA VAL A 188 -5.56 -10.07 -5.66
C VAL A 188 -5.35 -10.67 -4.26
N VAL A 189 -4.32 -11.49 -4.08
CA VAL A 189 -3.96 -12.06 -2.77
C VAL A 189 -3.62 -10.93 -1.77
N LYS A 190 -2.89 -9.90 -2.20
CA LYS A 190 -2.58 -8.71 -1.39
C LYS A 190 -3.86 -7.95 -0.96
N ILE A 191 -4.83 -7.78 -1.85
CA ILE A 191 -6.12 -7.16 -1.53
C ILE A 191 -6.89 -7.99 -0.51
N VAL A 192 -6.89 -9.33 -0.65
CA VAL A 192 -7.52 -10.20 0.34
C VAL A 192 -6.82 -10.10 1.70
N LEU A 193 -5.49 -10.06 1.74
CA LEU A 193 -4.73 -9.82 2.97
C LEU A 193 -5.08 -8.47 3.61
N PHE A 194 -5.18 -7.41 2.81
CA PHE A 194 -5.63 -6.10 3.27
C PHE A 194 -7.02 -6.17 3.91
N LEU A 195 -7.99 -6.78 3.23
CA LEU A 195 -9.35 -6.95 3.75
C LEU A 195 -9.33 -7.76 5.06
N LEU A 196 -8.60 -8.86 5.14
CA LEU A 196 -8.46 -9.64 6.37
C LEU A 196 -7.83 -8.85 7.53
N GLU A 197 -6.93 -7.91 7.24
CA GLU A 197 -6.33 -7.03 8.24
C GLU A 197 -7.22 -5.87 8.65
N THR A 198 -8.12 -5.41 7.77
CA THR A 198 -9.12 -4.39 8.12
C THR A 198 -10.23 -4.92 9.02
N GLN A 199 -10.52 -6.22 8.98
CA GLN A 199 -11.58 -6.82 9.81
C GLN A 199 -11.28 -6.62 11.30
N SER A 200 -12.23 -6.00 12.00
CA SER A 200 -12.08 -5.66 13.41
C SER A 200 -11.91 -6.91 14.26
N LYS A 201 -10.83 -6.97 15.06
CA LYS A 201 -10.51 -8.11 15.94
C LYS A 201 -11.48 -8.28 17.12
N ILE A 202 -12.47 -7.39 17.27
CA ILE A 202 -13.32 -7.20 18.47
C ILE A 202 -13.95 -8.50 19.00
N GLY A 203 -14.33 -9.42 18.12
CA GLY A 203 -14.94 -10.70 18.52
C GLY A 203 -14.03 -11.66 19.28
N TYR A 204 -12.71 -11.46 19.28
CA TYR A 204 -11.73 -12.47 19.73
C TYR A 204 -10.71 -11.96 20.77
N LEU A 205 -10.96 -10.79 21.36
CA LEU A 205 -10.09 -10.26 22.42
C LEU A 205 -10.39 -10.94 23.77
N LYS A 206 -9.32 -11.19 24.55
CA LYS A 206 -9.40 -11.70 25.91
C LYS A 206 -9.95 -10.62 26.86
N GLU A 207 -10.82 -10.98 27.80
CA GLU A 207 -11.24 -10.04 28.85
C GLU A 207 -10.03 -9.56 29.66
N PRO A 208 -9.92 -8.24 29.98
CA PRO A 208 -10.92 -7.18 29.91
C PRO A 208 -10.98 -6.42 28.57
N TYR A 209 -10.21 -6.80 27.55
CA TYR A 209 -10.12 -6.02 26.30
C TYR A 209 -11.37 -6.09 25.41
N LYS A 210 -12.28 -7.04 25.68
CA LYS A 210 -13.57 -7.21 25.00
C LYS A 210 -14.60 -6.12 25.37
N SER A 211 -14.45 -5.46 26.52
CA SER A 211 -15.38 -4.42 26.98
C SER A 211 -15.04 -3.02 26.45
N TYR A 212 -13.90 -2.84 25.78
CA TYR A 212 -13.53 -1.56 25.16
C TYR A 212 -14.40 -1.27 23.94
N SER A 213 -14.68 0.01 23.73
CA SER A 213 -15.44 0.47 22.58
C SER A 213 -14.68 0.19 21.27
N PRO A 214 -15.38 -0.09 20.15
CA PRO A 214 -14.77 -0.24 18.83
C PRO A 214 -14.00 1.00 18.39
N GLU A 215 -14.44 2.16 18.87
CA GLU A 215 -13.82 3.46 18.63
C GLU A 215 -12.40 3.50 19.20
N SER A 216 -12.23 3.18 20.49
CA SER A 216 -10.91 3.18 21.13
C SER A 216 -10.00 2.06 20.59
N THR A 217 -10.57 1.00 20.00
CA THR A 217 -9.86 -0.19 19.49
C THR A 217 -9.55 -0.12 17.99
N GLY A 218 -10.15 0.83 17.27
CA GLY A 218 -9.99 1.04 15.84
C GLY A 218 -8.57 1.41 15.41
N GLY A 219 -8.10 0.84 14.30
CA GLY A 219 -6.91 1.34 13.59
C GLY A 219 -7.24 2.59 12.75
N ILE A 220 -6.22 3.16 12.11
CA ILE A 220 -6.35 4.39 11.29
C ILE A 220 -7.48 4.31 10.26
N LEU A 221 -7.60 3.22 9.51
CA LEU A 221 -8.66 3.07 8.51
C LEU A 221 -10.06 2.92 9.12
N ASN A 222 -10.15 2.33 10.31
CA ASN A 222 -11.41 2.24 11.05
C ASN A 222 -11.88 3.62 11.52
N TRP A 223 -10.95 4.52 11.83
CA TRP A 223 -11.24 5.91 12.16
C TRP A 223 -11.55 6.73 10.91
N SER A 224 -10.77 6.59 9.84
CA SER A 224 -10.96 7.35 8.59
C SER A 224 -12.27 7.02 7.87
N PHE A 225 -12.64 5.75 7.80
CA PHE A 225 -13.87 5.32 7.12
C PHE A 225 -15.02 4.98 8.08
N LEU A 226 -14.85 5.23 9.39
CA LEU A 226 -15.80 4.83 10.43
C LEU A 226 -16.27 3.37 10.25
N TRP A 227 -15.35 2.48 9.85
CA TRP A 227 -15.70 1.14 9.39
C TRP A 227 -16.41 0.30 10.46
N TRP A 228 -16.19 0.61 11.75
CA TRP A 228 -16.89 0.01 12.88
C TRP A 228 -18.41 0.23 12.83
N LEU A 229 -18.86 1.32 12.21
CA LEU A 229 -20.27 1.65 12.05
C LEU A 229 -20.98 0.70 11.08
N ASN A 230 -20.28 0.12 10.10
CA ASN A 230 -20.87 -0.89 9.20
C ASN A 230 -21.40 -2.09 9.98
N ASN A 231 -20.71 -2.51 11.05
CA ASN A 231 -21.18 -3.63 11.86
C ASN A 231 -22.47 -3.27 12.63
N LEU A 232 -22.58 -2.02 13.07
CA LEU A 232 -23.79 -1.48 13.71
C LEU A 232 -24.96 -1.39 12.71
N PHE A 233 -24.71 -0.94 11.48
CA PHE A 233 -25.73 -0.89 10.43
C PHE A 233 -26.23 -2.28 10.02
N ILE A 234 -25.34 -3.26 9.85
CA ILE A 234 -25.74 -4.64 9.54
C ILE A 234 -26.57 -5.23 10.69
N THR A 235 -26.18 -4.97 11.94
CA THR A 235 -26.92 -5.45 13.11
C THR A 235 -28.30 -4.81 13.19
N GLY A 236 -28.39 -3.48 13.01
CA GLY A 236 -29.66 -2.75 12.96
C GLY A 236 -30.56 -3.12 11.79
N PHE A 237 -29.98 -3.57 10.67
CA PHE A 237 -30.75 -4.08 9.52
C PHE A 237 -31.31 -5.49 9.77
N ARG A 238 -30.66 -6.29 10.62
CA ARG A 238 -31.08 -7.67 10.94
C ARG A 238 -31.97 -7.77 12.18
N LYS A 239 -31.87 -6.83 13.12
CA LYS A 239 -32.57 -6.86 14.41
C LYS A 239 -32.84 -5.43 14.89
N ILE A 240 -33.96 -5.23 15.59
CA ILE A 240 -34.21 -4.02 16.37
C ILE A 240 -33.15 -3.91 17.47
N MET A 241 -32.24 -2.94 17.35
CA MET A 241 -31.16 -2.73 18.31
C MET A 241 -31.73 -2.41 19.69
N THR A 242 -31.32 -3.17 20.70
CA THR A 242 -31.62 -2.89 22.11
C THR A 242 -30.40 -2.25 22.78
N TYR A 243 -30.56 -1.61 23.94
CA TYR A 243 -29.45 -0.94 24.67
C TYR A 243 -28.22 -1.84 24.92
N GLY A 244 -28.43 -3.16 25.06
CA GLY A 244 -27.34 -4.14 25.22
C GLY A 244 -26.59 -4.49 23.93
N ASP A 245 -27.10 -4.09 22.76
CA ASP A 245 -26.43 -4.27 21.46
C ASP A 245 -25.60 -3.04 21.06
N LEU A 246 -25.72 -1.93 21.82
CA LEU A 246 -24.90 -0.74 21.64
C LEU A 246 -23.55 -0.91 22.32
N PHE A 247 -22.50 -0.36 21.70
CA PHE A 247 -21.16 -0.38 22.26
C PHE A 247 -21.08 0.43 23.55
N ASN A 248 -20.26 -0.01 24.50
CA ASN A 248 -19.96 0.79 25.69
C ASN A 248 -19.32 2.12 25.30
N ILE A 249 -19.75 3.19 25.96
CA ILE A 249 -19.22 4.54 25.78
C ILE A 249 -17.76 4.55 26.27
N ASP A 250 -16.86 5.18 25.51
CA ASP A 250 -15.46 5.37 25.91
C ASP A 250 -15.39 6.01 27.30
N GLU A 251 -14.54 5.49 28.19
CA GLU A 251 -14.33 6.04 29.54
C GLU A 251 -14.02 7.55 29.53
N ARG A 252 -13.44 8.07 28.45
CA ARG A 252 -13.12 9.49 28.28
C ARG A 252 -14.35 10.39 28.15
N ILE A 253 -15.46 9.85 27.64
CA ILE A 253 -16.74 10.55 27.45
C ILE A 253 -17.77 10.09 28.51
N ASN A 254 -17.33 9.25 29.44
CA ASN A 254 -18.17 8.83 30.55
C ASN A 254 -18.50 10.04 31.44
N SER A 255 -19.79 10.30 31.63
CA SER A 255 -20.28 11.44 32.39
C SER A 255 -19.71 11.50 33.80
N ARG A 256 -19.49 10.34 34.45
CA ARG A 256 -18.89 10.29 35.80
C ARG A 256 -17.45 10.81 35.81
N VAL A 257 -16.65 10.43 34.82
CA VAL A 257 -15.24 10.83 34.72
C VAL A 257 -15.12 12.32 34.38
N LEU A 258 -16.00 12.81 33.51
CA LEU A 258 -16.09 14.22 33.16
C LEU A 258 -16.54 15.09 34.34
N ASP A 259 -17.52 14.63 35.11
CA ASP A 259 -18.03 15.33 36.29
C ASP A 259 -16.97 15.43 37.39
N GLU A 260 -16.21 14.35 37.64
CA GLU A 260 -15.08 14.38 38.57
C GLU A 260 -13.97 15.33 38.12
N LYS A 261 -13.61 15.32 36.82
CA LYS A 261 -12.62 16.27 36.27
C LYS A 261 -13.10 17.71 36.37
N MET A 262 -14.35 17.97 36.00
CA MET A 262 -14.95 19.29 36.05
C MET A 262 -15.00 19.80 37.49
N GLY A 263 -15.45 18.96 38.43
CA GLY A 263 -15.45 19.27 39.87
C GLY A 263 -14.04 19.52 40.42
N GLY A 264 -13.04 18.76 39.96
CA GLY A 264 -11.63 18.97 40.28
C GLY A 264 -11.12 20.34 39.82
N SER A 265 -11.31 20.66 38.54
CA SER A 265 -10.91 21.96 37.97
C SER A 265 -11.67 23.12 38.61
N TRP A 266 -12.98 22.98 38.85
CA TRP A 266 -13.82 24.02 39.47
C TRP A 266 -13.32 24.40 40.87
N LYS A 267 -12.94 23.42 41.69
CA LYS A 267 -12.36 23.65 43.03
C LYS A 267 -11.02 24.37 43.01
N VAL A 268 -10.22 24.16 41.96
CA VAL A 268 -8.92 24.84 41.79
C VAL A 268 -9.15 26.31 41.42
N TYR A 269 -10.00 26.57 40.43
CA TYR A 269 -10.31 27.92 39.98
C TYR A 269 -11.07 28.75 41.02
N SER A 270 -11.99 28.13 41.77
CA SER A 270 -12.70 28.83 42.85
C SER A 270 -11.76 29.26 43.98
N LYS A 271 -10.77 28.44 44.33
CA LYS A 271 -9.74 28.80 45.32
C LYS A 271 -8.82 29.92 44.86
N SER A 272 -8.46 29.97 43.57
CA SER A 272 -7.64 31.06 43.02
C SER A 272 -8.42 32.36 42.82
N ALA A 273 -9.70 32.28 42.46
CA ALA A 273 -10.57 33.45 42.30
C ALA A 273 -10.93 34.12 43.63
N PHE A 274 -11.00 33.33 44.72
CA PHE A 274 -11.26 33.81 46.07
C PHE A 274 -9.99 33.95 46.93
N ALA A 275 -8.79 33.90 46.35
CA ALA A 275 -7.58 34.21 47.08
C ALA A 275 -7.62 35.69 47.49
N PRO A 276 -7.65 36.02 48.79
CA PRO A 276 -7.76 37.40 49.23
C PRO A 276 -6.56 38.17 48.72
N HIS A 277 -6.82 39.26 47.97
CA HIS A 277 -5.80 40.20 47.56
C HIS A 277 -5.15 40.75 48.83
N LYS A 278 -3.96 40.26 49.19
CA LYS A 278 -3.16 40.91 50.24
C LYS A 278 -2.86 42.32 49.74
N ALA A 279 -3.50 43.32 50.34
CA ALA A 279 -3.14 44.71 50.13
C ALA A 279 -1.66 44.88 50.55
N PRO A 280 -0.84 45.62 49.78
CA PRO A 280 0.53 45.90 50.17
C PRO A 280 0.52 46.66 51.50
N ALA A 281 1.26 46.14 52.48
CA ALA A 281 1.46 46.80 53.76
C ALA A 281 2.23 48.11 53.51
N HIS A 282 1.60 49.23 53.85
CA HIS A 282 2.21 50.55 53.94
C HIS A 282 3.08 50.66 55.20
#